data_AF-A0A3D2HTP5-F1
#
_entry.id   AF-A0A3D2HTP5-F1
#
_cell.length_a   1.000
_cell.length_b   1.000
_cell.length_c   1.000
_cell.angle_alpha   90.00
_cell.angle_beta   90.00
_cell.angle_gamma   90.00
#
_symmetry.space_group_name_H-M   'P 1'
#
loop_
_entity.id
_entity.type
_entity.pdbx_description
1 polymer ?
#
loop_
_entity_poly.entity_id
_entity_poly.type
_entity_poly.pdbx_seq_one_letter_code
_entity_poly.pdbx_strand_id
1 'polypeptide(L)'
;MGVNKIIYGGKTLVDMTDATATPETVLEGYTAYGANGARIVGTASATKRWEVTISLPLAGWVDGVQTASVSGVTADATVIVGGDPGSDYNEFEVYCSGQGTGTLTFTAPYQPNGDLTANAVILT
;
A
#
# COMPACT_ATOMS: atom_id res chain seq x y z
N MET A 1 23.31 -10.88 -26.59
CA MET A 1 22.40 -10.10 -27.46
C MET A 1 21.16 -10.94 -27.66
N GLY A 2 19.97 -10.42 -27.33
CA GLY A 2 18.73 -11.19 -27.45
C GLY A 2 18.22 -11.23 -28.89
N VAL A 3 17.26 -12.12 -29.17
CA VAL A 3 16.52 -12.12 -30.43
C VAL A 3 15.29 -11.23 -30.23
N ASN A 4 15.18 -10.15 -31.00
CA ASN A 4 14.08 -9.17 -30.92
C ASN A 4 13.16 -9.19 -32.14
N LYS A 5 13.54 -9.93 -33.21
CA LYS A 5 12.78 -10.06 -34.44
C LYS A 5 13.02 -11.43 -35.06
N ILE A 6 11.96 -12.13 -35.42
CA ILE A 6 12.00 -13.43 -36.09
C ILE A 6 11.20 -13.33 -37.38
N ILE A 7 11.87 -13.57 -38.51
CA ILE A 7 11.23 -13.66 -39.82
C ILE A 7 11.46 -15.07 -40.35
N TYR A 8 10.38 -15.76 -40.71
CA TYR A 8 10.43 -17.11 -41.26
C TYR A 8 9.53 -17.21 -42.48
N GLY A 9 10.08 -17.69 -43.61
CA GLY A 9 9.35 -17.78 -44.87
C GLY A 9 8.80 -16.44 -45.36
N GLY A 10 9.52 -15.34 -45.12
CA GLY A 10 9.09 -13.97 -45.47
C GLY A 10 8.02 -13.36 -44.57
N LYS A 11 7.58 -14.07 -43.52
CA LYS A 11 6.60 -13.59 -42.54
C LYS A 11 7.27 -13.25 -41.22
N THR A 12 6.92 -12.09 -40.66
CA THR A 12 7.32 -11.72 -39.29
C THR A 12 6.51 -12.56 -38.31
N LEU A 13 7.20 -13.37 -37.52
CA LEU A 13 6.60 -14.21 -36.46
C LEU A 13 6.68 -13.55 -35.09
N VAL A 14 7.77 -12.81 -34.84
CA VAL A 14 7.98 -12.01 -33.63
C VAL A 14 8.60 -10.69 -34.04
N ASP A 15 8.08 -9.59 -33.52
CA ASP A 15 8.68 -8.27 -33.62
C ASP A 15 8.51 -7.56 -32.27
N MET A 16 9.62 -7.27 -31.62
CA MET A 16 9.68 -6.51 -30.38
C MET A 16 10.40 -5.18 -30.60
N THR A 17 10.69 -4.78 -31.84
CA THR A 17 11.54 -3.61 -32.12
C THR A 17 10.94 -2.28 -31.66
N ASP A 18 9.64 -2.25 -31.37
CA ASP A 18 8.89 -1.13 -30.80
C ASP A 18 8.58 -1.31 -29.30
N ALA A 19 9.13 -2.33 -28.63
CA ALA A 19 8.90 -2.57 -27.21
C ALA A 19 9.43 -1.42 -26.34
N THR A 20 8.57 -0.91 -25.47
CA THR A 20 8.85 0.23 -24.58
C THR A 20 9.09 -0.15 -23.13
N ALA A 21 9.05 -1.46 -22.81
CA ALA A 21 9.27 -1.93 -21.46
C ALA A 21 10.68 -1.57 -20.97
N THR A 22 10.74 -0.98 -19.77
CA THR A 22 11.95 -0.72 -18.99
C THR A 22 11.80 -1.38 -17.60
N PRO A 23 12.87 -1.56 -16.83
CA PRO A 23 12.77 -2.11 -15.47
C PRO A 23 11.72 -1.41 -14.61
N GLU A 24 11.63 -0.08 -14.69
CA GLU A 24 10.77 0.77 -13.87
C GLU A 24 9.30 0.75 -14.29
N THR A 25 8.98 0.13 -15.45
CA THR A 25 7.61 -0.02 -15.94
C THR A 25 7.07 -1.44 -15.77
N VAL A 26 7.93 -2.39 -15.38
CA VAL A 26 7.57 -3.79 -15.15
C VAL A 26 7.57 -4.04 -13.64
N LEU A 27 6.50 -4.64 -13.13
CA LEU A 27 6.37 -4.92 -11.69
C LEU A 27 7.48 -5.85 -11.19
N GLU A 28 7.95 -5.59 -9.97
CA GLU A 28 8.90 -6.46 -9.29
C GLU A 28 8.42 -7.92 -9.25
N GLY A 29 9.34 -8.87 -9.47
CA GLY A 29 9.03 -10.30 -9.59
C GLY A 29 8.56 -10.74 -10.99
N TYR A 30 8.23 -9.81 -11.87
CA TYR A 30 7.89 -10.08 -13.26
C TYR A 30 9.09 -9.83 -14.19
N THR A 31 9.03 -10.46 -15.36
CA THR A 31 10.04 -10.29 -16.40
C THR A 31 9.40 -9.93 -17.72
N ALA A 32 10.05 -9.05 -18.47
CA ALA A 32 9.68 -8.67 -19.83
C ALA A 32 10.88 -8.80 -20.77
N TYR A 33 10.72 -8.39 -22.02
CA TYR A 33 11.81 -8.32 -23.01
C TYR A 33 11.79 -6.96 -23.70
N GLY A 34 12.95 -6.32 -23.79
CA GLY A 34 13.10 -4.99 -24.40
C GLY A 34 13.25 -5.04 -25.92
N ALA A 35 13.31 -3.87 -26.56
CA ALA A 35 13.42 -3.78 -28.02
C ALA A 35 14.69 -4.40 -28.62
N ASN A 36 15.71 -4.67 -27.79
CA ASN A 36 16.93 -5.39 -28.14
C ASN A 36 16.85 -6.91 -27.83
N GLY A 37 15.68 -7.40 -27.41
CA GLY A 37 15.42 -8.80 -27.06
C GLY A 37 16.04 -9.21 -25.72
N ALA A 38 16.63 -8.28 -24.97
CA ALA A 38 17.18 -8.57 -23.66
C ALA A 38 16.06 -8.79 -22.64
N ARG A 39 16.24 -9.77 -21.75
CA ARG A 39 15.35 -9.99 -20.61
C ARG A 39 15.46 -8.82 -19.64
N ILE A 40 14.31 -8.26 -19.29
CA ILE A 40 14.14 -7.21 -18.30
C ILE A 40 13.57 -7.84 -17.04
N VAL A 41 14.15 -7.53 -15.89
CA VAL A 41 13.56 -7.84 -14.58
C VAL A 41 12.90 -6.56 -14.08
N GLY A 42 11.63 -6.68 -13.68
CA GLY A 42 10.88 -5.53 -13.20
C GLY A 42 11.39 -5.00 -11.87
N THR A 43 11.35 -3.69 -11.72
CA THR A 43 11.68 -2.93 -10.51
C THR A 43 10.58 -1.93 -10.14
N ALA A 44 9.49 -1.87 -10.92
CA ALA A 44 8.36 -1.02 -10.60
C ALA A 44 7.69 -1.53 -9.31
N SER A 45 7.54 -0.64 -8.34
CA SER A 45 6.77 -0.92 -7.12
C SER A 45 5.28 -0.82 -7.44
N ALA A 46 4.52 -1.87 -7.14
CA ALA A 46 3.08 -1.76 -7.08
C ALA A 46 2.70 -1.09 -5.76
N THR A 47 1.78 -0.13 -5.80
CA THR A 47 1.12 0.32 -4.56
C THR A 47 0.41 -0.86 -3.93
N LYS A 48 0.87 -1.29 -2.76
CA LYS A 48 0.25 -2.36 -1.99
C LYS A 48 -0.86 -1.76 -1.14
N ARG A 49 -2.06 -2.32 -1.30
CA ARG A 49 -3.22 -2.01 -0.46
C ARG A 49 -3.31 -3.00 0.69
N TRP A 50 -3.42 -2.47 1.90
CA TRP A 50 -3.78 -3.23 3.09
C TRP A 50 -5.09 -2.69 3.65
N GLU A 51 -5.96 -3.59 4.07
CA GLU A 51 -7.17 -3.27 4.82
C GLU A 51 -7.01 -3.87 6.20
N VAL A 52 -7.21 -3.05 7.23
CA VAL A 52 -6.95 -3.46 8.61
C VAL A 52 -8.00 -2.89 9.55
N THR A 53 -8.49 -3.75 10.44
CA THR A 53 -9.28 -3.36 11.60
C THR A 53 -8.34 -3.19 12.78
N ILE A 54 -8.46 -2.05 13.46
CA ILE A 54 -7.56 -1.58 14.51
C ILE A 54 -8.34 -1.52 15.82
N SER A 55 -7.90 -2.30 16.80
CA SER A 55 -8.46 -2.25 18.15
C SER A 55 -7.84 -1.10 18.94
N LEU A 56 -8.70 -0.30 19.57
CA LEU A 56 -8.33 0.85 20.38
C LEU A 56 -8.89 0.67 21.81
N PRO A 57 -8.22 -0.12 22.68
CA PRO A 57 -8.75 -0.45 24.01
C PRO A 57 -8.84 0.79 24.91
N LEU A 58 -9.85 0.87 25.77
CA LEU A 58 -10.07 1.99 26.69
C LEU A 58 -8.82 2.30 27.53
N ALA A 59 -8.11 1.26 27.98
CA ALA A 59 -6.93 1.38 28.84
C ALA A 59 -5.70 1.98 28.15
N GLY A 60 -5.66 2.06 26.81
CA GLY A 60 -4.53 2.62 26.08
C GLY A 60 -4.63 4.13 25.82
N TRP A 61 -5.76 4.76 26.17
CA TRP A 61 -5.93 6.20 26.07
C TRP A 61 -5.25 6.91 27.25
N VAL A 62 -4.31 7.78 26.93
CA VAL A 62 -3.63 8.68 27.88
C VAL A 62 -3.75 10.10 27.35
N ASP A 63 -4.38 10.98 28.12
CA ASP A 63 -4.64 12.38 27.74
C ASP A 63 -5.30 12.53 26.35
N GLY A 64 -6.28 11.66 26.07
CA GLY A 64 -7.00 11.64 24.79
C GLY A 64 -6.16 11.16 23.60
N VAL A 65 -5.00 10.55 23.83
CA VAL A 65 -4.13 10.01 22.79
C VAL A 65 -3.91 8.52 22.99
N GLN A 66 -3.88 7.77 21.88
CA GLN A 66 -3.49 6.37 21.88
C GLN A 66 -2.71 6.03 20.61
N THR A 67 -1.67 5.20 20.73
CA THR A 67 -0.92 4.69 19.58
C THR A 67 -1.13 3.18 19.45
N ALA A 68 -1.56 2.74 18.28
CA ALA A 68 -1.77 1.34 17.95
C ALA A 68 -0.67 0.84 17.01
N SER A 69 -0.27 -0.42 17.18
CA SER A 69 0.61 -1.12 16.23
C SER A 69 -0.21 -1.59 15.03
N VAL A 70 0.20 -1.21 13.82
CA VAL A 70 -0.52 -1.49 12.59
C VAL A 70 0.47 -1.94 11.52
N SER A 71 0.36 -3.20 11.11
CA SER A 71 1.23 -3.78 10.07
C SER A 71 1.01 -3.09 8.72
N GLY A 72 2.10 -2.91 7.97
CA GLY A 72 2.05 -2.32 6.63
C GLY A 72 2.09 -0.79 6.61
N VAL A 73 2.02 -0.10 7.75
CA VAL A 73 2.22 1.35 7.79
C VAL A 73 3.71 1.66 7.66
N THR A 74 4.07 2.55 6.74
CA THR A 74 5.39 3.16 6.61
C THR A 74 5.29 4.66 6.88
N ALA A 75 6.43 5.34 7.06
CA ALA A 75 6.43 6.80 7.23
C ALA A 75 5.82 7.54 6.02
N ASP A 76 5.95 6.96 4.83
CA ASP A 76 5.50 7.55 3.55
C ASP A 76 4.17 6.95 3.04
N ALA A 77 3.54 6.05 3.81
CA ALA A 77 2.28 5.44 3.41
C ALA A 77 1.17 6.50 3.31
N THR A 78 0.27 6.33 2.35
CA THR A 78 -1.02 7.02 2.39
C THR A 78 -1.97 6.19 3.26
N VAL A 79 -2.46 6.80 4.33
CA VAL A 79 -3.34 6.16 5.31
C VAL A 79 -4.71 6.84 5.30
N ILE A 80 -5.76 6.05 5.11
CA ILE A 80 -7.15 6.50 5.18
C ILE A 80 -7.79 5.75 6.34
N VAL A 81 -8.30 6.47 7.34
CA VAL A 81 -8.88 5.89 8.56
C VAL A 81 -10.31 6.36 8.73
N GLY A 82 -11.17 5.46 9.20
CA GLY A 82 -12.52 5.77 9.65
C GLY A 82 -12.92 4.89 10.83
N GLY A 83 -13.98 5.28 11.54
CA GLY A 83 -14.56 4.46 12.60
C GLY A 83 -15.16 3.17 12.05
N ASP A 84 -15.06 2.08 12.81
CA ASP A 84 -15.86 0.89 12.52
C ASP A 84 -17.36 1.17 12.75
N PRO A 85 -18.27 0.71 11.88
CA PRO A 85 -19.71 0.95 12.04
C PRO A 85 -20.31 0.46 13.37
N GLY A 86 -19.69 -0.54 14.01
CA GLY A 86 -20.10 -1.06 15.31
C GLY A 86 -19.43 -0.38 16.51
N SER A 87 -18.62 0.65 16.28
CA SER A 87 -17.88 1.36 17.33
C SER A 87 -18.35 2.80 17.47
N ASP A 88 -18.35 3.29 18.71
CA ASP A 88 -18.63 4.69 19.07
C ASP A 88 -17.47 5.65 18.71
N TYR A 89 -16.55 5.21 17.83
CA TYR A 89 -15.38 5.96 17.39
C TYR A 89 -15.71 7.41 16.94
N ASN A 90 -16.81 7.57 16.21
CA ASN A 90 -17.23 8.89 15.72
C ASN A 90 -17.89 9.75 16.80
N GLU A 91 -18.47 9.15 17.84
CA GLU A 91 -19.09 9.88 18.96
C GLU A 91 -18.03 10.62 19.78
N PHE A 92 -16.83 10.03 19.91
CA PHE A 92 -15.70 10.64 20.61
C PHE A 92 -14.82 11.52 19.71
N GLU A 93 -15.27 11.79 18.47
CA GLU A 93 -14.53 12.57 17.45
C GLU A 93 -13.11 12.06 17.21
N VAL A 94 -12.90 10.74 17.28
CA VAL A 94 -11.57 10.18 17.12
C VAL A 94 -11.06 10.40 15.70
N TYR A 95 -9.81 10.80 15.55
CA TYR A 95 -9.14 10.88 14.25
C TYR A 95 -7.70 10.36 14.35
N CYS A 96 -7.17 9.89 13.22
CA CYS A 96 -5.77 9.54 13.10
C CYS A 96 -4.94 10.83 13.04
N SER A 97 -4.20 11.12 14.11
CA SER A 97 -3.43 12.36 14.29
C SER A 97 -1.95 12.20 13.94
N GLY A 98 -1.47 10.97 13.77
CA GLY A 98 -0.09 10.71 13.36
C GLY A 98 0.12 9.32 12.80
N GLN A 99 1.20 9.15 12.05
CA GLN A 99 1.66 7.85 11.57
C GLN A 99 3.16 7.70 11.79
N GLY A 100 3.58 6.47 12.02
CA GLY A 100 4.98 6.06 12.12
C GLY A 100 5.16 4.68 11.49
N THR A 101 6.41 4.25 11.31
CA THR A 101 6.66 2.90 10.78
C THR A 101 6.04 1.85 11.71
N GLY A 102 5.05 1.12 11.21
CA GLY A 102 4.29 0.11 11.95
C GLY A 102 3.29 0.65 12.98
N THR A 103 2.99 1.95 13.00
CA THR A 103 2.13 2.55 14.03
C THR A 103 1.21 3.63 13.51
N LEU A 104 0.01 3.73 14.07
CA LEU A 104 -0.89 4.89 13.91
C LEU A 104 -1.21 5.48 15.28
N THR A 105 -1.21 6.81 15.36
CA THR A 105 -1.59 7.57 16.56
C THR A 105 -2.95 8.19 16.35
N PHE A 106 -3.80 8.03 17.35
CA PHE A 106 -5.19 8.48 17.36
C PHE A 106 -5.36 9.51 18.46
N THR A 107 -6.18 10.52 18.19
CA THR A 107 -6.56 11.56 19.15
C THR A 107 -8.08 11.61 19.26
N ALA A 108 -8.56 11.68 20.51
CA ALA A 108 -9.96 11.78 20.87
C ALA A 108 -10.17 13.09 21.66
N PRO A 109 -10.85 14.10 21.08
CA PRO A 109 -11.24 15.31 21.80
C PRO A 109 -12.14 15.04 23.01
N TYR A 110 -12.98 14.01 22.92
CA TYR A 110 -13.80 13.54 24.04
C TYR A 110 -13.27 12.21 24.56
N GLN A 111 -13.12 12.10 25.88
CA GLN A 111 -12.57 10.91 26.52
C GLN A 111 -13.43 9.68 26.20
N PRO A 112 -12.87 8.65 25.52
CA PRO A 112 -13.57 7.39 25.32
C PRO A 112 -13.94 6.75 26.65
N ASN A 113 -15.10 6.11 26.70
CA ASN A 113 -15.62 5.41 27.88
C ASN A 113 -15.72 3.88 27.67
N GLY A 114 -15.27 3.38 26.51
CA GLY A 114 -15.24 1.97 26.14
C GLY A 114 -14.15 1.70 25.11
N ASP A 115 -13.95 0.42 24.81
CA ASP A 115 -13.05 0.01 23.73
C ASP A 115 -13.61 0.49 22.39
N LEU A 116 -12.74 1.05 21.55
CA LEU A 116 -13.11 1.53 20.23
C LEU A 116 -12.46 0.66 19.15
N THR A 117 -13.00 0.76 17.93
CA THR A 117 -12.45 0.09 16.76
C THR A 117 -12.44 1.06 15.58
N ALA A 118 -11.32 1.10 14.86
CA ALA A 118 -11.17 1.84 13.62
C ALA A 118 -10.91 0.87 12.47
N ASN A 119 -11.24 1.28 11.25
CA ASN A 119 -10.84 0.61 10.03
C ASN A 119 -9.92 1.53 9.23
N ALA A 120 -8.88 0.96 8.63
CA ALA A 120 -7.94 1.71 7.81
C ALA A 120 -7.63 1.02 6.49
N VAL A 121 -7.43 1.84 5.46
CA VAL A 121 -6.80 1.45 4.20
C VAL A 121 -5.41 2.08 4.18
N ILE A 122 -4.38 1.24 3.99
CA ILE A 122 -2.98 1.66 3.93
C ILE A 122 -2.45 1.38 2.53
N LEU A 123 -1.87 2.39 1.91
CA LEU A 123 -1.29 2.33 0.58
C LEU A 123 0.22 2.62 0.70
N THR A 124 1.04 1.62 0.35
CA THR A 124 2.52 1.69 0.38
C THR A 124 3.12 1.42 -0.97
#